data_AF-A0A443VIQ2-F1
#
_entry.id   AF-A0A443VIQ2-F1
#
_cell.length_a   1.000
_cell.length_b   1.000
_cell.length_c   1.000
_cell.angle_alpha   90.00
_cell.angle_beta   90.00
_cell.angle_gamma   90.00
#
_symmetry.space_group_name_H-M   'P 1'
#
loop_
_entity.id
_entity.type
_entity.pdbx_description
1 polymer ?
#
loop_
_entity_poly.entity_id
_entity_poly.type
_entity_poly.pdbx_seq_one_letter_code
_entity_poly.pdbx_strand_id
1 'polypeptide(L)'
;MGEVKIMRSRFLRFIVRLLRQEYGAITVMFAIMFPLLMMFYSVAYDGANLQSSRARLADGLNQGVLAVAMVDNRNSTAADKAENITLLHNYLSYYVPDATIAKNDLTVAVEVNYSTTETGKLDSVDYTASGKASMRPIIGAQQEVGFDSAVDIRADSGAGVVRKTFEVVRFPTDYALVLDFSGSMQDVSSEPGMTRIALLRKVVTDFISDILNDESVSNTVSIIPFSIGVPVILPGENIAGGVSVGCSFVGKLKQQYQKVDLDFWYNKFYINNSNTPAEKAQSYSYDHALYNYYQDVIGPATGHTIDNMVTKGWCVKNTNYGSSFGKDLYSCDADPRSRLFEHYDEFLESRAAAHDLMLWDGVSYAITNNETLDYEGMFTDGFIFSEQAVITFKYMIGSRSMRPFALDCYSAFNAMDFSYEMVNLLKDKTAKPKSYLIELTNDINIIDEFNNMKIVDGSPTHVTSGLLRSLPVIAKGTNPRKAIIVISDGIDSGSSTRGPYAMTERLFKTYDLCKRVKEGLLRYPEGTPTQAADIFFIFTVNNSETAHALDLWRNYCAGDNVFLATNYQDIINVLTGIAKKSSVKFINKNEPE
;
A
#
# COMPACT_ATOMS: atom_id res chain seq x y z
N MET A 1 102.57 -27.07 -25.68
CA MET A 1 101.80 -27.03 -26.96
C MET A 1 101.26 -28.41 -27.38
N GLY A 2 100.93 -29.31 -26.42
CA GLY A 2 100.54 -30.71 -26.70
C GLY A 2 99.14 -31.12 -26.23
N GLU A 3 98.56 -30.46 -25.22
CA GLU A 3 97.25 -30.89 -24.65
C GLU A 3 96.02 -30.36 -25.41
N VAL A 4 96.08 -29.17 -25.99
CA VAL A 4 94.93 -28.56 -26.71
C VAL A 4 94.58 -29.33 -28.00
N LYS A 5 95.55 -29.99 -28.63
CA LYS A 5 95.34 -30.76 -29.87
C LYS A 5 94.65 -32.11 -29.61
N ILE A 6 94.88 -32.72 -28.44
CA ILE A 6 94.32 -34.04 -28.08
C ILE A 6 92.85 -33.92 -27.68
N MET A 7 92.48 -32.82 -26.99
CA MET A 7 91.09 -32.55 -26.58
C MET A 7 90.18 -32.27 -27.80
N ARG A 8 90.66 -31.49 -28.77
CA ARG A 8 89.95 -31.21 -30.03
C ARG A 8 89.73 -32.46 -30.88
N SER A 9 90.72 -33.36 -30.94
CA SER A 9 90.63 -34.65 -31.67
C SER A 9 89.66 -35.64 -31.01
N ARG A 10 89.59 -35.67 -29.66
CA ARG A 10 88.64 -36.55 -28.94
C ARG A 10 87.20 -36.06 -29.05
N PHE A 11 86.97 -34.75 -28.99
CA PHE A 11 85.64 -34.16 -29.18
C PHE A 11 85.13 -34.34 -30.62
N LEU A 12 85.99 -34.15 -31.63
CA LEU A 12 85.63 -34.40 -33.04
C LEU A 12 85.33 -35.89 -33.30
N ARG A 13 86.12 -36.81 -32.73
CA ARG A 13 85.85 -38.25 -32.84
C ARG A 13 84.58 -38.66 -32.08
N PHE A 14 84.25 -38.00 -30.97
CA PHE A 14 82.98 -38.22 -30.27
C PHE A 14 81.79 -37.78 -31.13
N ILE A 15 81.84 -36.59 -31.75
CA ILE A 15 80.80 -36.10 -32.65
C ILE A 15 80.65 -36.99 -33.90
N VAL A 16 81.75 -37.40 -34.54
CA VAL A 16 81.71 -38.27 -35.73
C VAL A 16 81.17 -39.68 -35.39
N ARG A 17 81.44 -40.19 -34.18
CA ARG A 17 80.92 -41.48 -33.71
C ARG A 17 79.45 -41.39 -33.29
N LEU A 18 79.01 -40.25 -32.75
CA LEU A 18 77.62 -39.92 -32.44
C LEU A 18 76.77 -39.81 -33.72
N LEU A 19 77.31 -39.17 -34.77
CA LEU A 19 76.66 -39.02 -36.08
C LEU A 19 76.56 -40.33 -36.88
N ARG A 20 77.34 -41.37 -36.54
CA ARG A 20 77.32 -42.69 -37.20
C ARG A 20 76.47 -43.74 -36.46
N GLN A 21 75.89 -43.41 -35.30
CA GLN A 21 75.00 -44.30 -34.56
C GLN A 21 73.53 -43.93 -34.84
N GLU A 22 72.82 -44.77 -35.59
CA GLU A 22 71.40 -44.55 -35.93
C GLU A 22 70.45 -44.59 -34.71
N TYR A 23 70.92 -45.10 -33.57
CA TYR A 23 70.18 -45.13 -32.29
C TYR A 23 70.07 -43.76 -31.57
N GLY A 24 70.72 -42.70 -32.09
CA GLY A 24 70.70 -41.36 -31.47
C GLY A 24 70.08 -40.25 -32.32
N ALA A 25 69.78 -40.48 -33.60
CA ALA A 25 69.26 -39.45 -34.51
C ALA A 25 67.87 -38.95 -34.09
N ILE A 26 67.01 -39.87 -33.61
CA ILE A 26 65.69 -39.54 -33.07
C ILE A 26 65.83 -38.70 -31.79
N THR A 27 66.81 -39.01 -30.93
CA THR A 27 67.06 -38.25 -29.69
C THR A 27 67.52 -36.83 -29.97
N VAL A 28 68.36 -36.61 -30.99
CA VAL A 28 68.78 -35.26 -31.39
C VAL A 28 67.62 -34.47 -32.00
N MET A 29 66.81 -35.09 -32.86
CA MET A 29 65.60 -34.44 -33.39
C MET A 29 64.61 -34.13 -32.28
N PHE A 30 64.37 -35.05 -31.34
CA PHE A 30 63.51 -34.83 -30.19
C PHE A 30 64.03 -33.72 -29.27
N ALA A 31 65.34 -33.68 -29.01
CA ALA A 31 65.96 -32.64 -28.19
C ALA A 31 65.82 -31.23 -28.78
N ILE A 32 65.67 -31.10 -30.10
CA ILE A 32 65.44 -29.82 -30.78
C ILE A 32 63.95 -29.53 -30.93
N MET A 33 63.13 -30.52 -31.29
CA MET A 33 61.69 -30.34 -31.52
C MET A 33 60.90 -30.14 -30.23
N PHE A 34 61.25 -30.86 -29.16
CA PHE A 34 60.49 -30.83 -27.91
C PHE A 34 60.46 -29.43 -27.27
N PRO A 35 61.60 -28.71 -27.13
CA PRO A 35 61.57 -27.33 -26.64
C PRO A 35 60.76 -26.38 -27.54
N LEU A 36 60.84 -26.53 -28.86
CA LEU A 36 60.07 -25.72 -29.81
C LEU A 36 58.56 -25.97 -29.68
N LEU A 37 58.13 -27.24 -29.59
CA LEU A 37 56.72 -27.58 -29.41
C LEU A 37 56.19 -27.10 -28.05
N MET A 38 56.98 -27.22 -26.97
CA MET A 38 56.62 -26.68 -25.66
C MET A 38 56.49 -25.16 -25.67
N MET A 39 57.36 -24.46 -26.41
CA MET A 39 57.26 -23.01 -26.62
C MET A 39 55.94 -22.63 -27.30
N PHE A 40 55.58 -23.29 -28.41
CA PHE A 40 54.32 -23.02 -29.11
C PHE A 40 53.11 -23.36 -28.23
N TYR A 41 53.16 -24.46 -27.49
CA TYR A 41 52.08 -24.88 -26.61
C TYR A 41 51.87 -23.89 -25.46
N SER A 42 52.98 -23.37 -24.88
CA SER A 42 52.92 -22.33 -23.84
C SER A 42 52.21 -21.08 -24.33
N VAL A 43 52.63 -20.53 -25.48
CA VAL A 43 52.02 -19.32 -26.05
C VAL A 43 50.55 -19.56 -26.44
N ALA A 44 50.25 -20.71 -27.03
CA ALA A 44 48.88 -21.04 -27.42
C ALA A 44 47.95 -21.19 -26.20
N TYR A 45 48.41 -21.89 -25.17
CA TYR A 45 47.62 -22.14 -23.96
C TYR A 45 47.43 -20.86 -23.13
N ASP A 46 48.51 -20.13 -22.84
CA ASP A 46 48.43 -18.88 -22.09
C ASP A 46 47.67 -17.81 -22.88
N GLY A 47 47.84 -17.76 -24.21
CA GLY A 47 47.06 -16.89 -25.08
C GLY A 47 45.56 -17.18 -25.03
N ALA A 48 45.18 -18.46 -25.11
CA ALA A 48 43.78 -18.86 -24.98
C ALA A 48 43.21 -18.56 -23.58
N ASN A 49 44.01 -18.77 -22.53
CA ASN A 49 43.59 -18.47 -21.16
C ASN A 49 43.40 -16.95 -20.94
N LEU A 50 44.31 -16.13 -21.44
CA LEU A 50 44.19 -14.66 -21.40
C LEU A 50 42.94 -14.18 -22.16
N GLN A 51 42.65 -14.77 -23.32
CA GLN A 51 41.44 -14.43 -24.08
C GLN A 51 40.16 -14.85 -23.35
N SER A 52 40.14 -16.04 -22.75
CA SER A 52 39.04 -16.53 -21.91
C SER A 52 38.81 -15.62 -20.71
N SER A 53 39.86 -15.25 -19.98
CA SER A 53 39.76 -14.36 -18.83
C SER A 53 39.35 -12.94 -19.21
N ARG A 54 39.76 -12.45 -20.38
CA ARG A 54 39.29 -11.19 -20.94
C ARG A 54 37.77 -11.21 -21.20
N ALA A 55 37.25 -12.32 -21.74
CA ALA A 55 35.81 -12.50 -21.94
C ALA A 55 35.04 -12.57 -20.62
N ARG A 56 35.56 -13.31 -19.62
CA ARG A 56 34.97 -13.36 -18.27
C ARG A 56 35.00 -12.00 -17.56
N LEU A 57 36.08 -11.23 -17.77
CA LEU A 57 36.17 -9.86 -17.24
C LEU A 57 35.10 -8.96 -17.85
N ALA A 58 34.84 -9.08 -19.16
CA ALA A 58 33.77 -8.35 -19.82
C ALA A 58 32.38 -8.71 -19.27
N ASP A 59 32.11 -10.00 -19.04
CA ASP A 59 30.85 -10.46 -18.44
C ASP A 59 30.70 -9.98 -16.98
N GLY A 60 31.77 -10.10 -16.19
CA GLY A 60 31.81 -9.59 -14.82
C GLY A 60 31.62 -8.07 -14.73
N LEU A 61 32.14 -7.31 -15.70
CA LEU A 61 31.88 -5.85 -15.79
C LEU A 61 30.42 -5.57 -16.12
N ASN A 62 29.79 -6.33 -17.02
CA ASN A 62 28.38 -6.17 -17.37
C ASN A 62 27.45 -6.47 -16.18
N GLN A 63 27.71 -7.56 -15.45
CA GLN A 63 26.91 -7.92 -14.27
C GLN A 63 27.19 -6.99 -13.09
N GLY A 64 28.46 -6.61 -12.88
CA GLY A 64 28.85 -5.69 -11.82
C GLY A 64 28.30 -4.29 -12.00
N VAL A 65 28.38 -3.72 -13.22
CA VAL A 65 27.80 -2.41 -13.50
C VAL A 65 26.27 -2.43 -13.46
N LEU A 66 25.63 -3.55 -13.80
CA LEU A 66 24.20 -3.73 -13.65
C LEU A 66 23.78 -3.68 -12.18
N ALA A 67 24.50 -4.37 -11.30
CA ALA A 67 24.26 -4.30 -9.87
C ALA A 67 24.42 -2.87 -9.32
N VAL A 68 25.43 -2.14 -9.79
CA VAL A 68 25.62 -0.71 -9.47
C VAL A 68 24.44 0.14 -9.97
N ALA A 69 23.95 -0.10 -11.18
CA ALA A 69 22.78 0.60 -11.74
C ALA A 69 21.48 0.28 -10.99
N MET A 70 21.35 -0.92 -10.41
CA MET A 70 20.22 -1.29 -9.55
C MET A 70 20.25 -0.56 -8.21
N VAL A 71 21.43 -0.35 -7.62
CA VAL A 71 21.61 0.46 -6.40
C VAL A 71 21.23 1.93 -6.65
N ASP A 72 21.60 2.49 -7.82
CA ASP A 72 21.22 3.85 -8.26
C ASP A 72 21.51 4.97 -7.23
N ASN A 73 22.62 4.86 -6.50
CA ASN A 73 23.13 5.94 -5.63
C ASN A 73 23.86 7.06 -6.42
N ARG A 74 23.90 6.93 -7.76
CA ARG A 74 24.40 7.90 -8.76
C ARG A 74 25.78 8.49 -8.48
N ASN A 75 26.63 7.81 -7.71
CA ASN A 75 27.89 8.36 -7.23
C ASN A 75 27.71 9.75 -6.56
N SER A 76 26.57 9.99 -5.91
CA SER A 76 26.19 11.31 -5.37
C SER A 76 27.13 11.78 -4.26
N THR A 77 27.67 10.86 -3.46
CA THR A 77 28.65 11.14 -2.40
C THR A 77 29.96 10.37 -2.61
N ALA A 78 30.99 10.71 -1.83
CA ALA A 78 32.24 9.93 -1.82
C ALA A 78 32.05 8.51 -1.26
N ALA A 79 31.08 8.31 -0.36
CA ALA A 79 30.72 7.00 0.16
C ALA A 79 30.08 6.13 -0.94
N ASP A 80 29.15 6.70 -1.70
CA ASP A 80 28.48 6.01 -2.83
C ASP A 80 29.48 5.55 -3.90
N LYS A 81 30.48 6.39 -4.20
CA LYS A 81 31.59 6.04 -5.11
C LYS A 81 32.38 4.84 -4.58
N ALA A 82 32.70 4.83 -3.29
CA ALA A 82 33.46 3.74 -2.68
C ALA A 82 32.65 2.44 -2.59
N GLU A 83 31.35 2.55 -2.34
CA GLU A 83 30.40 1.44 -2.34
C GLU A 83 30.29 0.82 -3.73
N ASN A 84 30.09 1.64 -4.77
CA ASN A 84 29.97 1.17 -6.16
C ASN A 84 31.24 0.47 -6.64
N ILE A 85 32.42 1.01 -6.31
CA ILE A 85 33.71 0.37 -6.62
C ILE A 85 33.86 -0.95 -5.87
N THR A 86 33.40 -1.03 -4.62
CA THR A 86 33.44 -2.27 -3.83
C THR A 86 32.48 -3.32 -4.38
N LEU A 87 31.27 -2.93 -4.78
CA LEU A 87 30.30 -3.80 -5.41
C LEU A 87 30.86 -4.35 -6.73
N LEU A 88 31.37 -3.47 -7.60
CA LEU A 88 32.02 -3.87 -8.85
C LEU A 88 33.20 -4.83 -8.61
N HIS A 89 34.05 -4.52 -7.63
CA HIS A 89 35.20 -5.37 -7.27
C HIS A 89 34.79 -6.78 -6.84
N ASN A 90 33.72 -6.91 -6.06
CA ASN A 90 33.20 -8.21 -5.63
C ASN A 90 32.71 -9.05 -6.82
N TYR A 91 31.98 -8.43 -7.75
CA TYR A 91 31.56 -9.12 -8.99
C TYR A 91 32.78 -9.54 -9.82
N LEU A 92 33.73 -8.65 -10.08
CA LEU A 92 34.89 -9.00 -10.90
C LEU A 92 35.76 -10.09 -10.29
N SER A 93 35.91 -10.09 -8.95
CA SER A 93 36.65 -11.12 -8.23
C SER A 93 35.98 -12.49 -8.30
N TYR A 94 34.65 -12.54 -8.46
CA TYR A 94 33.92 -13.79 -8.68
C TYR A 94 34.11 -14.33 -10.11
N TYR A 95 34.06 -13.45 -11.12
CA TYR A 95 34.16 -13.85 -12.54
C TYR A 95 35.60 -14.17 -12.98
N VAL A 96 36.62 -13.55 -12.36
CA VAL A 96 38.03 -13.73 -12.70
C VAL A 96 38.86 -13.98 -11.43
N PRO A 97 38.69 -15.14 -10.75
CA PRO A 97 39.28 -15.40 -9.43
C PRO A 97 40.82 -15.48 -9.44
N ASP A 98 41.41 -15.83 -10.58
CA ASP A 98 42.86 -16.00 -10.73
C ASP A 98 43.60 -14.69 -11.07
N ALA A 99 42.87 -13.57 -11.20
CA ALA A 99 43.44 -12.27 -11.51
C ALA A 99 43.52 -11.36 -10.28
N THR A 100 44.59 -10.57 -10.21
CA THR A 100 44.71 -9.51 -9.20
C THR A 100 44.00 -8.25 -9.72
N ILE A 101 43.01 -7.77 -8.97
CA ILE A 101 42.23 -6.57 -9.30
C ILE A 101 42.39 -5.56 -8.16
N ALA A 102 43.10 -4.48 -8.41
CA ALA A 102 43.21 -3.38 -7.46
C ALA A 102 41.98 -2.47 -7.56
N LYS A 103 41.40 -2.06 -6.43
CA LYS A 103 40.24 -1.14 -6.43
C LYS A 103 40.55 0.20 -7.13
N ASN A 104 41.79 0.66 -7.09
CA ASN A 104 42.23 1.90 -7.75
C ASN A 104 42.26 1.78 -9.29
N ASP A 105 42.27 0.56 -9.82
CA ASP A 105 42.22 0.29 -11.26
C ASP A 105 40.79 0.15 -11.79
N LEU A 106 39.78 0.32 -10.92
CA LEU A 106 38.37 0.28 -11.25
C LEU A 106 37.81 1.70 -11.33
N THR A 107 36.94 1.95 -12.30
CA THR A 107 36.20 3.20 -12.40
C THR A 107 34.74 2.91 -12.68
N VAL A 108 33.86 3.71 -12.08
CA VAL A 108 32.42 3.77 -12.40
C VAL A 108 32.11 5.23 -12.70
N ALA A 109 31.85 5.54 -13.96
CA ALA A 109 31.35 6.83 -14.40
C ALA A 109 29.81 6.79 -14.43
N VAL A 110 29.19 7.91 -14.04
CA VAL A 110 27.73 8.09 -14.03
C VAL A 110 27.42 9.37 -14.79
N GLU A 111 26.57 9.26 -15.81
CA GLU A 111 26.04 10.40 -16.56
C GLU A 111 24.52 10.45 -16.37
N VAL A 112 24.01 11.60 -15.93
CA VAL A 112 22.60 11.80 -15.60
C VAL A 112 21.96 12.63 -16.71
N ASN A 113 21.08 12.00 -17.49
CA ASN A 113 20.44 12.61 -18.65
C ASN A 113 19.05 13.13 -18.30
N TYR A 114 18.88 14.44 -18.34
CA TYR A 114 17.59 15.10 -18.14
C TYR A 114 16.88 15.36 -19.47
N SER A 115 15.55 15.43 -19.41
CA SER A 115 14.70 15.69 -20.57
C SER A 115 14.95 17.06 -21.17
N THR A 116 14.94 17.11 -22.50
CA THR A 116 15.08 18.35 -23.27
C THR A 116 13.76 19.11 -23.41
N THR A 117 12.63 18.45 -23.12
CA THR A 117 11.28 19.01 -23.25
C THR A 117 10.62 19.34 -21.90
N GLU A 118 10.99 18.65 -20.82
CA GLU A 118 10.44 18.86 -19.48
C GLU A 118 11.56 19.20 -18.47
N THR A 119 11.54 20.42 -17.94
CA THR A 119 12.56 20.91 -16.99
C THR A 119 12.61 20.03 -15.73
N GLY A 120 13.78 19.44 -15.47
CA GLY A 120 14.03 18.65 -14.24
C GLY A 120 13.58 17.19 -14.31
N LYS A 121 12.97 16.74 -15.41
CA LYS A 121 12.63 15.32 -15.62
C LYS A 121 13.89 14.52 -15.93
N LEU A 122 14.13 13.44 -15.18
CA LEU A 122 15.21 12.50 -15.43
C LEU A 122 14.76 11.47 -16.47
N ASP A 123 15.42 11.42 -17.64
CA ASP A 123 15.07 10.48 -18.71
C ASP A 123 15.89 9.19 -18.62
N SER A 124 17.20 9.29 -18.34
CA SER A 124 18.06 8.13 -18.14
C SER A 124 19.29 8.42 -17.29
N VAL A 125 19.89 7.36 -16.75
CA VAL A 125 21.22 7.42 -16.12
C VAL A 125 22.11 6.35 -16.76
N ASP A 126 23.27 6.77 -17.24
CA ASP A 126 24.26 5.89 -17.87
C ASP A 126 25.38 5.56 -16.88
N TYR A 127 25.55 4.27 -16.61
CA TYR A 127 26.62 3.72 -15.79
C TYR A 127 27.67 3.08 -16.69
N THR A 128 28.91 3.55 -16.59
CA THR A 128 30.05 2.98 -17.32
C THR A 128 31.10 2.51 -16.33
N ALA A 129 31.27 1.20 -16.21
CA ALA A 129 32.33 0.56 -15.46
C ALA A 129 33.52 0.22 -16.37
N SER A 130 34.73 0.48 -15.88
CA SER A 130 35.94 -0.03 -16.50
C SER A 130 36.90 -0.56 -15.44
N GLY A 131 37.72 -1.52 -15.83
CA GLY A 131 38.65 -2.16 -14.91
C GLY A 131 39.84 -2.77 -15.63
N LYS A 132 41.00 -2.76 -14.96
CA LYS A 132 42.17 -3.54 -15.34
C LYS A 132 42.32 -4.71 -14.37
N ALA A 133 42.52 -5.90 -14.91
CA ALA A 133 42.87 -7.08 -14.14
C ALA A 133 44.25 -7.58 -14.57
N SER A 134 45.10 -7.94 -13.62
CA SER A 134 46.45 -8.45 -13.90
C SER A 134 46.47 -9.95 -13.69
N MET A 135 46.75 -10.70 -14.75
CA MET A 135 46.69 -12.16 -14.77
C MET A 135 48.09 -12.75 -14.90
N ARG A 136 48.33 -13.85 -14.19
CA ARG A 136 49.59 -14.58 -14.28
C ARG A 136 49.45 -15.72 -15.29
N PRO A 137 50.27 -15.78 -16.35
CA PRO A 137 50.31 -16.94 -17.23
C PRO A 137 50.65 -18.21 -16.44
N ILE A 138 50.11 -19.35 -16.87
CA ILE A 138 50.26 -20.63 -16.16
C ILE A 138 51.64 -21.21 -16.41
N ILE A 139 52.15 -21.08 -17.64
CA ILE A 139 53.44 -21.68 -18.02
C ILE A 139 54.57 -20.66 -17.83
N GLY A 140 54.31 -19.37 -18.11
CA GLY A 140 55.16 -18.23 -17.75
C GLY A 140 56.53 -18.18 -18.44
N ALA A 141 57.05 -16.97 -18.69
CA ALA A 141 58.37 -16.84 -19.30
C ALA A 141 59.51 -17.26 -18.35
N GLN A 142 60.21 -18.35 -18.67
CA GLN A 142 61.57 -18.58 -18.17
C GLN A 142 62.56 -18.01 -19.20
N GLN A 143 63.02 -16.79 -18.95
CA GLN A 143 64.16 -16.14 -19.62
C GLN A 143 64.05 -15.94 -21.15
N GLU A 144 63.09 -15.13 -21.61
CA GLU A 144 62.94 -14.58 -23.00
C GLU A 144 61.97 -15.29 -23.95
N VAL A 145 61.22 -16.29 -23.48
CA VAL A 145 60.21 -16.98 -24.31
C VAL A 145 58.87 -17.04 -23.57
N GLY A 146 57.81 -16.49 -24.15
CA GLY A 146 56.44 -16.53 -23.61
C GLY A 146 55.91 -15.17 -23.16
N PHE A 147 54.74 -15.17 -22.51
CA PHE A 147 54.15 -13.97 -21.91
C PHE A 147 54.87 -13.59 -20.61
N ASP A 148 54.90 -12.28 -20.30
CA ASP A 148 55.47 -11.78 -19.04
C ASP A 148 54.74 -12.38 -17.83
N SER A 149 55.43 -12.45 -16.69
CA SER A 149 54.96 -12.94 -15.40
C SER A 149 53.66 -12.32 -14.90
N ALA A 150 53.29 -11.13 -15.42
CA ALA A 150 51.98 -10.51 -15.25
C ALA A 150 51.53 -9.85 -16.55
N VAL A 151 50.33 -10.18 -17.02
CA VAL A 151 49.71 -9.60 -18.20
C VAL A 151 48.45 -8.86 -17.79
N ASP A 152 48.41 -7.57 -18.16
CA ASP A 152 47.23 -6.75 -17.93
C ASP A 152 46.18 -6.97 -19.01
N ILE A 153 44.99 -7.37 -18.58
CA ILE A 153 43.81 -7.51 -19.43
C ILE A 153 42.81 -6.39 -19.14
N ARG A 154 42.20 -5.87 -20.22
CA ARG A 154 41.08 -4.93 -20.19
C ARG A 154 39.95 -5.49 -21.04
N ALA A 155 38.72 -5.32 -20.59
CA ALA A 155 37.57 -5.68 -21.40
C ALA A 155 37.45 -4.79 -22.65
N ASP A 156 36.69 -5.25 -23.65
CA ASP A 156 36.43 -4.48 -24.86
C ASP A 156 35.59 -3.23 -24.56
N SER A 157 35.65 -2.24 -25.45
CA SER A 157 34.99 -0.94 -25.30
C SER A 157 33.45 -0.99 -25.23
N GLY A 158 32.85 -2.15 -25.52
CA GLY A 158 31.41 -2.38 -25.41
C GLY A 158 30.95 -3.06 -24.11
N ALA A 159 31.88 -3.46 -23.23
CA ALA A 159 31.55 -4.06 -21.94
C ALA A 159 31.48 -3.00 -20.83
N GLY A 160 30.70 -3.29 -19.78
CA GLY A 160 30.59 -2.45 -18.60
C GLY A 160 29.74 -1.20 -18.82
N VAL A 161 28.81 -1.17 -19.79
CA VAL A 161 27.91 -0.03 -20.01
C VAL A 161 26.46 -0.47 -19.76
N VAL A 162 25.76 0.23 -18.88
CA VAL A 162 24.33 0.02 -18.60
C VAL A 162 23.62 1.36 -18.57
N ARG A 163 22.55 1.49 -19.36
CA ARG A 163 21.60 2.60 -19.29
C ARG A 163 20.40 2.18 -18.46
N LYS A 164 20.08 2.97 -17.43
CA LYS A 164 18.81 2.89 -16.71
C LYS A 164 17.88 3.96 -17.26
N THR A 165 16.95 3.56 -18.12
CA THR A 165 15.91 4.46 -18.62
C THR A 165 14.78 4.55 -17.61
N PHE A 166 14.31 5.77 -17.35
CA PHE A 166 13.14 6.02 -16.52
C PHE A 166 11.94 6.25 -17.44
N GLU A 167 11.44 5.19 -18.07
CA GLU A 167 10.11 5.27 -18.69
C GLU A 167 9.08 5.40 -17.57
N VAL A 168 8.37 6.52 -17.55
CA VAL A 168 7.14 6.64 -16.76
C VAL A 168 6.08 5.82 -17.49
N VAL A 169 6.02 4.51 -17.24
CA VAL A 169 4.91 3.70 -17.73
C VAL A 169 3.70 4.07 -16.88
N ARG A 170 2.87 4.95 -17.42
CA ARG A 170 1.61 5.36 -16.80
C ARG A 170 0.59 4.30 -17.14
N PHE A 171 0.13 3.59 -16.11
CA PHE A 171 -0.92 2.58 -16.25
C PHE A 171 -2.24 3.23 -15.87
N PRO A 172 -3.30 3.11 -16.69
CA PRO A 172 -4.65 3.45 -16.24
C PRO A 172 -4.90 2.72 -14.92
N THR A 173 -5.22 3.49 -13.88
CA THR A 173 -5.29 3.00 -12.50
C THR A 173 -6.57 3.46 -11.82
N ASP A 174 -7.22 2.54 -11.13
CA ASP A 174 -8.28 2.87 -10.16
C ASP A 174 -7.62 3.10 -8.79
N TYR A 175 -7.75 4.32 -8.25
CA TYR A 175 -7.22 4.69 -6.94
C TYR A 175 -8.34 4.68 -5.89
N ALA A 176 -8.11 4.00 -4.77
CA ALA A 176 -8.94 4.15 -3.58
C ALA A 176 -8.15 4.86 -2.48
N LEU A 177 -8.50 6.11 -2.24
CA LEU A 177 -7.88 6.93 -1.21
C LEU A 177 -8.64 6.71 0.10
N VAL A 178 -8.05 5.93 0.99
CA VAL A 178 -8.60 5.62 2.32
C VAL A 178 -8.00 6.62 3.31
N LEU A 179 -8.79 7.62 3.67
CA LEU A 179 -8.31 8.84 4.30
C LEU A 179 -8.79 8.95 5.74
N ASP A 180 -7.88 9.22 6.65
CA ASP A 180 -8.18 9.34 8.07
C ASP A 180 -8.87 10.67 8.38
N PHE A 181 -10.11 10.59 8.88
CA PHE A 181 -10.94 11.69 9.35
C PHE A 181 -11.27 11.54 10.85
N SER A 182 -10.47 10.77 11.59
CA SER A 182 -10.56 10.69 13.05
C SER A 182 -10.12 11.98 13.74
N GLY A 183 -10.43 12.10 15.03
CA GLY A 183 -10.17 13.31 15.82
C GLY A 183 -8.69 13.68 15.91
N SER A 184 -7.78 12.69 15.94
CA SER A 184 -6.32 12.89 16.04
C SER A 184 -5.73 13.60 14.83
N MET A 185 -6.42 13.59 13.69
CA MET A 185 -5.98 14.29 12.48
C MET A 185 -6.13 15.83 12.59
N GLN A 186 -6.74 16.34 13.67
CA GLN A 186 -6.72 17.77 14.01
C GLN A 186 -5.43 18.23 14.68
N ASP A 187 -4.59 17.30 15.15
CA ASP A 187 -3.31 17.63 15.77
C ASP A 187 -2.37 18.32 14.79
N VAL A 188 -1.35 18.97 15.35
CA VAL A 188 -0.25 19.54 14.57
C VAL A 188 0.47 18.46 13.75
N SER A 189 0.77 18.79 12.49
CA SER A 189 1.62 17.97 11.63
C SER A 189 3.10 18.33 11.80
N SER A 190 3.99 17.59 11.14
CA SER A 190 5.41 18.02 11.03
C SER A 190 5.61 19.17 10.05
N GLU A 191 4.59 19.52 9.24
CA GLU A 191 4.60 20.68 8.36
C GLU A 191 4.28 21.95 9.17
N PRO A 192 5.16 22.97 9.18
CA PRO A 192 4.97 24.16 9.99
C PRO A 192 3.64 24.88 9.72
N GLY A 193 2.87 25.12 10.78
CA GLY A 193 1.61 25.86 10.70
C GLY A 193 0.43 25.07 10.12
N MET A 194 0.57 23.76 9.89
CA MET A 194 -0.51 22.90 9.39
C MET A 194 -0.91 21.82 10.41
N THR A 195 -2.20 21.57 10.52
CA THR A 195 -2.72 20.33 11.14
C THR A 195 -2.52 19.15 10.19
N ARG A 196 -2.57 17.92 10.70
CA ARG A 196 -2.42 16.71 9.87
C ARG A 196 -3.46 16.64 8.77
N ILE A 197 -4.71 17.01 9.04
CA ILE A 197 -5.77 17.08 8.03
C ILE A 197 -5.55 18.17 6.99
N ALA A 198 -5.00 19.33 7.37
CA ALA A 198 -4.70 20.40 6.42
C ALA A 198 -3.59 19.96 5.45
N LEU A 199 -2.56 19.30 5.99
CA LEU A 199 -1.50 18.68 5.19
C LEU A 199 -2.06 17.60 4.26
N LEU A 200 -2.90 16.69 4.79
CA LEU A 200 -3.56 15.63 4.02
C LEU A 200 -4.36 16.21 2.85
N ARG A 201 -5.18 17.24 3.11
CA ARG A 201 -5.99 17.88 2.07
C ARG A 201 -5.15 18.47 0.96
N LYS A 202 -4.08 19.18 1.33
CA LYS A 202 -3.16 19.78 0.36
C LYS A 202 -2.54 18.70 -0.53
N VAL A 203 -1.93 17.68 0.07
CA VAL A 203 -1.22 16.64 -0.67
C VAL A 203 -2.17 15.78 -1.53
N VAL A 204 -3.34 15.42 -1.00
CA VAL A 204 -4.34 14.65 -1.76
C VAL A 204 -4.93 15.48 -2.90
N THR A 205 -5.19 16.78 -2.70
CA THR A 205 -5.65 17.69 -3.76
C THR A 205 -4.64 17.77 -4.91
N ASP A 206 -3.37 17.97 -4.58
CA ASP A 206 -2.29 18.05 -5.58
C ASP A 206 -2.15 16.71 -6.31
N PHE A 207 -2.18 15.59 -5.57
CA PHE A 207 -2.12 14.26 -6.16
C PHE A 207 -3.30 13.96 -7.10
N ILE A 208 -4.55 14.21 -6.68
CA ILE A 208 -5.75 14.01 -7.52
C ILE A 208 -5.66 14.88 -8.78
N SER A 209 -5.25 16.14 -8.62
CA SER A 209 -5.05 17.05 -9.76
C SER A 209 -4.03 16.48 -10.75
N ASP A 210 -2.91 15.95 -10.26
CA ASP A 210 -1.87 15.36 -11.10
C ASP A 210 -2.35 14.10 -11.85
N ILE A 211 -3.09 13.20 -11.19
CA ILE A 211 -3.50 11.93 -11.81
C ILE A 211 -4.74 12.07 -12.71
N LEU A 212 -5.65 13.01 -12.45
CA LEU A 212 -6.88 13.17 -13.24
C LEU A 212 -6.71 14.12 -14.42
N ASN A 213 -5.79 15.10 -14.35
CA ASN A 213 -5.47 15.97 -15.50
C ASN A 213 -4.54 15.30 -16.53
N ASP A 214 -4.10 14.07 -16.25
CA ASP A 214 -3.24 13.33 -17.17
C ASP A 214 -4.04 12.74 -18.33
N GLU A 215 -4.08 13.44 -19.46
CA GLU A 215 -4.78 13.00 -20.66
C GLU A 215 -4.21 11.71 -21.30
N SER A 216 -3.02 11.26 -20.88
CA SER A 216 -2.40 10.05 -21.44
C SER A 216 -2.99 8.74 -20.91
N VAL A 217 -3.68 8.79 -19.76
CA VAL A 217 -4.27 7.61 -19.10
C VAL A 217 -5.62 7.94 -18.48
N SER A 218 -6.57 7.01 -18.57
CA SER A 218 -7.87 7.17 -17.90
C SER A 218 -7.80 6.66 -16.47
N ASN A 219 -7.43 7.53 -15.53
CA ASN A 219 -7.46 7.21 -14.12
C ASN A 219 -8.85 7.46 -13.53
N THR A 220 -9.18 6.70 -12.49
CA THR A 220 -10.33 6.98 -11.65
C THR A 220 -9.88 7.01 -10.19
N VAL A 221 -10.60 7.76 -9.36
CA VAL A 221 -10.29 7.92 -7.95
C VAL A 221 -11.57 7.86 -7.13
N SER A 222 -11.48 7.25 -5.96
CA SER A 222 -12.51 7.26 -4.92
C SER A 222 -11.91 7.78 -3.63
N ILE A 223 -12.75 8.43 -2.80
CA ILE A 223 -12.34 8.97 -1.50
C ILE A 223 -13.18 8.30 -0.43
N ILE A 224 -12.52 7.56 0.46
CA ILE A 224 -13.11 6.79 1.55
C ILE A 224 -12.65 7.43 2.87
N PRO A 225 -13.33 8.49 3.33
CA PRO A 225 -12.99 9.09 4.60
C PRO A 225 -13.52 8.20 5.73
N PHE A 226 -12.65 7.81 6.65
CA PHE A 226 -13.01 6.91 7.75
C PHE A 226 -12.77 7.54 9.11
N SER A 227 -13.55 7.10 10.08
CA SER A 227 -13.19 7.14 11.49
C SER A 227 -13.55 5.77 12.10
N ILE A 228 -14.76 5.59 12.60
CA ILE A 228 -15.43 4.30 12.76
C ILE A 228 -16.54 4.22 11.72
N GLY A 229 -16.37 3.33 10.75
CA GLY A 229 -17.27 3.27 9.60
C GLY A 229 -17.09 4.46 8.67
N VAL A 230 -17.89 4.47 7.61
CA VAL A 230 -17.83 5.49 6.56
C VAL A 230 -19.24 6.06 6.36
N PRO A 231 -19.45 7.35 6.67
CA PRO A 231 -20.72 8.00 6.39
C PRO A 231 -20.99 8.02 4.88
N VAL A 232 -22.27 7.89 4.52
CA VAL A 232 -22.73 7.93 3.13
C VAL A 232 -23.94 8.84 3.00
N ILE A 233 -24.10 9.46 1.83
CA ILE A 233 -25.34 10.16 1.49
C ILE A 233 -26.31 9.14 0.91
N LEU A 234 -27.48 9.02 1.52
CA LEU A 234 -28.52 8.10 1.09
C LEU A 234 -29.43 8.76 0.04
N PRO A 235 -30.04 7.98 -0.87
CA PRO A 235 -31.07 8.50 -1.74
C PRO A 235 -32.29 8.98 -0.94
N GLY A 236 -32.94 10.03 -1.45
CA GLY A 236 -34.13 10.63 -0.82
C GLY A 236 -33.81 11.68 0.25
N GLU A 237 -34.85 12.13 0.93
CA GLU A 237 -34.77 13.19 1.94
C GLU A 237 -34.87 12.62 3.36
N ASN A 238 -34.24 13.30 4.31
CA ASN A 238 -34.50 13.07 5.73
C ASN A 238 -35.91 13.59 6.10
N ILE A 239 -36.35 13.30 7.33
CA ILE A 239 -37.69 13.67 7.83
C ILE A 239 -38.01 15.19 7.77
N ALA A 240 -36.99 16.04 7.76
CA ALA A 240 -37.14 17.50 7.65
C ALA A 240 -37.03 18.02 6.20
N GLY A 241 -36.90 17.13 5.21
CA GLY A 241 -36.74 17.47 3.80
C GLY A 241 -35.32 17.91 3.42
N GLY A 242 -34.31 17.48 4.18
CA GLY A 242 -32.89 17.72 3.89
C GLY A 242 -32.15 16.46 3.45
N VAL A 243 -30.82 16.51 3.42
CA VAL A 243 -29.97 15.38 3.02
C VAL A 243 -30.17 14.18 3.96
N SER A 244 -30.41 13.01 3.38
CA SER A 244 -30.46 11.73 4.11
C SER A 244 -29.05 11.16 4.26
N VAL A 245 -28.71 10.70 5.46
CA VAL A 245 -27.36 10.21 5.81
C VAL A 245 -27.45 8.80 6.34
N GLY A 246 -26.50 7.97 5.95
CA GLY A 246 -26.33 6.62 6.43
C GLY A 246 -24.95 6.40 7.02
N CYS A 247 -24.83 5.36 7.83
CA CYS A 247 -23.54 4.81 8.21
C CYS A 247 -23.30 3.51 7.45
N SER A 248 -22.12 3.35 6.84
CA SER A 248 -21.78 2.11 6.13
C SER A 248 -20.48 1.48 6.64
N PHE A 249 -20.45 0.15 6.60
CA PHE A 249 -19.27 -0.66 6.87
C PHE A 249 -19.31 -1.94 6.01
N VAL A 250 -18.18 -2.64 5.92
CA VAL A 250 -18.08 -3.91 5.20
C VAL A 250 -17.86 -5.04 6.20
N GLY A 251 -18.72 -6.05 6.12
CA GLY A 251 -18.62 -7.23 6.99
C GLY A 251 -19.85 -8.12 6.91
N LYS A 252 -19.76 -9.26 7.58
CA LYS A 252 -20.88 -10.19 7.77
C LYS A 252 -21.06 -10.39 9.25
N LEU A 253 -22.26 -10.14 9.75
CA LEU A 253 -22.58 -10.37 11.16
C LEU A 253 -22.81 -11.87 11.41
N LYS A 254 -22.46 -12.35 12.61
CA LYS A 254 -22.73 -13.72 13.05
C LYS A 254 -24.21 -14.06 12.93
N GLN A 255 -24.51 -15.34 12.78
CA GLN A 255 -25.86 -15.87 12.58
C GLN A 255 -26.88 -15.34 13.60
N GLN A 256 -26.48 -15.17 14.85
CA GLN A 256 -27.34 -14.65 15.92
C GLN A 256 -27.86 -13.22 15.67
N TYR A 257 -27.17 -12.43 14.85
CA TYR A 257 -27.56 -11.06 14.49
C TYR A 257 -28.21 -10.95 13.11
N GLN A 258 -28.33 -12.04 12.33
CA GLN A 258 -28.85 -11.97 10.95
C GLN A 258 -30.32 -11.52 10.86
N LYS A 259 -31.08 -11.64 11.95
CA LYS A 259 -32.47 -11.15 12.04
C LYS A 259 -32.58 -9.71 12.53
N VAL A 260 -31.47 -9.06 12.86
CA VAL A 260 -31.47 -7.66 13.29
C VAL A 260 -31.45 -6.79 12.03
N ASP A 261 -32.60 -6.25 11.64
CA ASP A 261 -32.65 -5.26 10.56
C ASP A 261 -32.23 -3.88 11.09
N LEU A 262 -31.06 -3.41 10.67
CA LEU A 262 -30.53 -2.13 11.13
C LEU A 262 -31.40 -0.93 10.70
N ASP A 263 -32.18 -1.03 9.62
CA ASP A 263 -33.15 0.02 9.23
C ASP A 263 -34.43 0.00 10.07
N PHE A 264 -34.72 -1.10 10.78
CA PHE A 264 -35.75 -1.09 11.83
C PHE A 264 -35.19 -0.49 13.14
N TRP A 265 -33.95 -0.82 13.46
CA TRP A 265 -33.32 -0.52 14.75
C TRP A 265 -32.65 0.86 14.82
N TYR A 266 -32.46 1.57 13.70
CA TYR A 266 -31.63 2.79 13.63
C TYR A 266 -32.06 3.94 14.55
N ASN A 267 -33.34 4.00 14.94
CA ASN A 267 -33.90 5.03 15.83
C ASN A 267 -34.30 4.50 17.21
N LYS A 268 -33.83 3.31 17.60
CA LYS A 268 -34.03 2.71 18.92
C LYS A 268 -32.86 3.08 19.82
N PHE A 269 -33.13 3.91 20.83
CA PHE A 269 -32.10 4.60 21.61
C PHE A 269 -31.24 3.62 22.41
N TYR A 270 -29.97 3.93 22.64
CA TYR A 270 -29.10 3.06 23.43
C TYR A 270 -29.62 2.85 24.86
N ILE A 271 -29.80 1.59 25.28
CA ILE A 271 -30.15 1.22 26.66
C ILE A 271 -28.92 0.61 27.33
N ASN A 272 -28.34 1.33 28.28
CA ASN A 272 -27.17 0.87 29.03
C ASN A 272 -27.55 -0.13 30.13
N ASN A 273 -27.90 -1.36 29.75
CA ASN A 273 -28.21 -2.44 30.67
C ASN A 273 -27.53 -3.74 30.21
N SER A 274 -26.79 -4.40 31.09
CA SER A 274 -26.10 -5.65 30.75
C SER A 274 -27.06 -6.78 30.36
N ASN A 275 -28.29 -6.75 30.86
CA ASN A 275 -29.33 -7.70 30.50
C ASN A 275 -30.34 -7.04 29.54
N THR A 276 -30.86 -7.81 28.59
CA THR A 276 -32.02 -7.37 27.81
C THR A 276 -33.15 -7.03 28.78
N PRO A 277 -33.73 -5.81 28.72
CA PRO A 277 -34.83 -5.45 29.62
C PRO A 277 -36.05 -6.36 29.42
N ALA A 278 -37.08 -6.23 30.26
CA ALA A 278 -38.36 -6.90 30.02
C ALA A 278 -39.05 -6.35 28.76
N GLU A 279 -39.94 -7.14 28.14
CA GLU A 279 -40.58 -6.81 26.85
C GLU A 279 -41.12 -5.39 26.80
N LYS A 280 -42.11 -5.16 27.65
CA LYS A 280 -42.85 -3.90 27.77
C LYS A 280 -41.99 -2.77 28.29
N ALA A 281 -41.04 -3.05 29.19
CA ALA A 281 -40.11 -2.04 29.66
C ALA A 281 -39.24 -1.51 28.51
N GLN A 282 -38.73 -2.41 27.67
CA GLN A 282 -37.90 -2.04 26.52
C GLN A 282 -38.72 -1.28 25.46
N SER A 283 -39.91 -1.76 25.10
CA SER A 283 -40.74 -1.08 24.10
C SER A 283 -41.18 0.31 24.60
N TYR A 284 -41.54 0.43 25.88
CA TYR A 284 -41.85 1.71 26.50
C TYR A 284 -40.66 2.68 26.45
N SER A 285 -39.45 2.21 26.79
CA SER A 285 -38.25 3.07 26.76
C SER A 285 -37.97 3.62 25.37
N TYR A 286 -38.10 2.80 24.32
CA TYR A 286 -37.92 3.26 22.95
C TYR A 286 -39.01 4.21 22.50
N ASP A 287 -40.27 3.88 22.77
CA ASP A 287 -41.40 4.72 22.39
C ASP A 287 -41.36 6.08 23.08
N HIS A 288 -41.06 6.10 24.38
CA HIS A 288 -40.94 7.32 25.17
C HIS A 288 -39.79 8.21 24.69
N ALA A 289 -38.61 7.62 24.42
CA ALA A 289 -37.47 8.37 23.95
C ALA A 289 -37.70 8.96 22.54
N LEU A 290 -38.33 8.18 21.66
CA LEU A 290 -38.67 8.63 20.31
C LEU A 290 -39.77 9.69 20.34
N TYR A 291 -40.80 9.56 21.19
CA TYR A 291 -41.80 10.60 21.41
C TYR A 291 -41.14 11.93 21.82
N ASN A 292 -40.26 11.92 22.82
CA ASN A 292 -39.55 13.13 23.25
C ASN A 292 -38.72 13.73 22.11
N TYR A 293 -38.04 12.91 21.31
CA TYR A 293 -37.32 13.38 20.12
C TYR A 293 -38.24 14.04 19.09
N TYR A 294 -39.41 13.47 18.83
CA TYR A 294 -40.37 14.09 17.93
C TYR A 294 -40.92 15.41 18.47
N GLN A 295 -41.17 15.48 19.77
CA GLN A 295 -41.65 16.68 20.45
C GLN A 295 -40.60 17.80 20.46
N ASP A 296 -39.36 17.48 20.80
CA ASP A 296 -38.31 18.47 21.09
C ASP A 296 -37.39 18.76 19.90
N VAL A 297 -37.35 17.88 18.90
CA VAL A 297 -36.45 18.01 17.74
C VAL A 297 -37.24 18.08 16.43
N ILE A 298 -38.01 17.04 16.08
CA ILE A 298 -38.69 17.00 14.77
C ILE A 298 -39.75 18.08 14.64
N GLY A 299 -40.54 18.31 15.69
CA GLY A 299 -41.59 19.33 15.68
C GLY A 299 -41.04 20.73 15.45
N PRO A 300 -40.08 21.19 16.27
CA PRO A 300 -39.42 22.47 16.07
C PRO A 300 -38.65 22.59 14.75
N ALA A 301 -38.09 21.50 14.22
CA ALA A 301 -37.39 21.49 12.93
C ALA A 301 -38.35 21.62 11.74
N THR A 302 -39.51 20.98 11.80
CA THR A 302 -40.50 20.92 10.71
C THR A 302 -41.62 21.96 10.84
N GLY A 303 -41.75 22.61 12.00
CA GLY A 303 -42.85 23.53 12.29
C GLY A 303 -44.17 22.81 12.59
N HIS A 304 -44.14 21.54 12.98
CA HIS A 304 -45.32 20.74 13.31
C HIS A 304 -45.49 20.55 14.81
N THR A 305 -46.71 20.72 15.30
CA THR A 305 -47.08 20.24 16.64
C THR A 305 -47.32 18.73 16.61
N ILE A 306 -47.35 18.08 17.79
CA ILE A 306 -47.70 16.65 17.89
C ILE A 306 -49.08 16.37 17.25
N ASP A 307 -50.07 17.24 17.44
CA ASP A 307 -51.39 17.07 16.81
C ASP A 307 -51.33 17.16 15.27
N ASN A 308 -50.49 18.04 14.73
CA ASN A 308 -50.23 18.07 13.28
C ASN A 308 -49.57 16.78 12.80
N MET A 309 -48.63 16.23 13.57
CA MET A 309 -47.97 14.96 13.26
C MET A 309 -48.91 13.77 13.35
N VAL A 310 -49.87 13.77 14.27
CA VAL A 310 -50.93 12.76 14.32
C VAL A 310 -51.80 12.83 13.06
N THR A 311 -52.19 14.03 12.64
CA THR A 311 -52.98 14.24 11.41
C THR A 311 -52.21 13.78 10.16
N LYS A 312 -50.88 13.95 10.15
CA LYS A 312 -49.99 13.47 9.08
C LYS A 312 -49.73 11.95 9.12
N GLY A 313 -50.15 11.26 10.17
CA GLY A 313 -49.86 9.85 10.37
C GLY A 313 -48.41 9.56 10.77
N TRP A 314 -47.68 10.56 11.28
CA TRP A 314 -46.33 10.37 11.85
C TRP A 314 -46.40 9.92 13.31
N CYS A 315 -47.44 10.32 14.03
CA CYS A 315 -47.68 9.92 15.41
C CYS A 315 -49.07 9.30 15.58
N VAL A 316 -49.23 8.46 16.61
CA VAL A 316 -50.52 7.91 17.03
C VAL A 316 -50.70 8.17 18.51
N LYS A 317 -51.86 8.71 18.89
CA LYS A 317 -52.23 8.87 20.31
C LYS A 317 -52.74 7.55 20.86
N ASN A 318 -52.09 7.03 21.90
CA ASN A 318 -52.45 5.74 22.50
C ASN A 318 -53.60 5.87 23.50
N THR A 319 -54.52 4.91 23.48
CA THR A 319 -55.61 4.81 24.48
C THR A 319 -55.12 4.21 25.79
N ASN A 320 -54.19 3.26 25.72
CA ASN A 320 -53.51 2.65 26.86
C ASN A 320 -52.01 2.94 26.76
N TYR A 321 -51.46 3.58 27.79
CA TYR A 321 -50.07 4.01 27.83
C TYR A 321 -49.47 3.84 29.23
N GLY A 322 -48.14 3.87 29.31
CA GLY A 322 -47.36 3.61 30.50
C GLY A 322 -46.50 2.34 30.36
N SER A 323 -45.54 2.18 31.27
CA SER A 323 -44.58 1.07 31.25
C SER A 323 -45.22 -0.32 31.31
N SER A 324 -46.41 -0.44 31.92
CA SER A 324 -47.19 -1.69 31.96
C SER A 324 -47.86 -2.05 30.64
N PHE A 325 -48.00 -1.09 29.72
CA PHE A 325 -48.54 -1.28 28.37
C PHE A 325 -47.45 -1.29 27.30
N GLY A 326 -46.24 -0.84 27.63
CA GLY A 326 -45.13 -0.83 26.68
C GLY A 326 -45.19 0.30 25.65
N LYS A 327 -46.00 1.33 25.90
CA LYS A 327 -46.28 2.47 25.01
C LYS A 327 -46.28 3.78 25.78
N ASP A 328 -45.84 4.86 25.16
CA ASP A 328 -46.00 6.20 25.68
C ASP A 328 -47.37 6.80 25.28
N LEU A 329 -47.69 8.01 25.73
CA LEU A 329 -48.94 8.70 25.38
C LEU A 329 -49.10 8.86 23.86
N TYR A 330 -48.00 9.12 23.16
CA TYR A 330 -47.93 9.12 21.70
C TYR A 330 -46.81 8.20 21.23
N SER A 331 -47.08 7.42 20.20
CA SER A 331 -46.04 6.67 19.49
C SER A 331 -45.76 7.37 18.17
N CYS A 332 -44.54 7.88 18.00
CA CYS A 332 -44.14 8.72 16.87
C CYS A 332 -43.05 8.07 16.04
N ASP A 333 -43.33 7.80 14.77
CA ASP A 333 -42.31 7.47 13.77
C ASP A 333 -42.83 7.73 12.35
N ALA A 334 -42.25 8.70 11.66
CA ALA A 334 -42.59 9.04 10.29
C ALA A 334 -42.04 8.04 9.29
N ASP A 335 -41.01 7.26 9.65
CA ASP A 335 -40.49 6.19 8.79
C ASP A 335 -41.30 4.91 9.02
N PRO A 336 -42.08 4.44 8.03
CA PRO A 336 -42.89 3.24 8.18
C PRO A 336 -42.06 2.01 8.52
N ARG A 337 -40.83 1.90 8.00
CA ARG A 337 -39.99 0.71 8.21
C ARG A 337 -39.59 0.55 9.67
N SER A 338 -39.33 1.63 10.39
CA SER A 338 -38.86 1.60 11.79
C SER A 338 -39.97 1.67 12.83
N ARG A 339 -41.24 1.80 12.40
CA ARG A 339 -42.39 1.88 13.32
C ARG A 339 -42.49 0.67 14.24
N LEU A 340 -42.17 0.90 15.51
CA LEU A 340 -42.09 -0.15 16.54
C LEU A 340 -43.37 -0.99 16.64
N PHE A 341 -44.54 -0.38 16.62
CA PHE A 341 -45.81 -1.09 16.83
C PHE A 341 -46.48 -1.59 15.54
N GLU A 342 -46.02 -1.16 14.37
CA GLU A 342 -46.42 -1.78 13.09
C GLU A 342 -45.58 -3.05 12.83
N HIS A 343 -44.33 -3.07 13.32
CA HIS A 343 -43.39 -4.18 13.22
C HIS A 343 -43.08 -4.82 14.59
N TYR A 344 -44.10 -4.98 15.44
CA TYR A 344 -43.89 -5.45 16.81
C TYR A 344 -43.37 -6.90 16.89
N ASP A 345 -43.80 -7.77 15.97
CA ASP A 345 -43.32 -9.15 15.91
C ASP A 345 -41.80 -9.20 15.62
N GLU A 346 -41.31 -8.33 14.74
CA GLU A 346 -39.87 -8.19 14.47
C GLU A 346 -39.11 -7.72 15.71
N PHE A 347 -39.67 -6.75 16.44
CA PHE A 347 -39.13 -6.33 17.74
C PHE A 347 -39.03 -7.50 18.72
N LEU A 348 -40.09 -8.32 18.85
CA LEU A 348 -40.08 -9.48 19.75
C LEU A 348 -39.03 -10.50 19.34
N GLU A 349 -38.87 -10.73 18.04
CA GLU A 349 -37.94 -11.71 17.50
C GLU A 349 -36.47 -11.28 17.65
N SER A 350 -36.15 -9.99 17.44
CA SER A 350 -34.77 -9.53 17.36
C SER A 350 -34.30 -8.67 18.55
N ARG A 351 -35.17 -8.31 19.51
CA ARG A 351 -34.84 -7.43 20.66
C ARG A 351 -33.58 -7.81 21.44
N ALA A 352 -33.38 -9.11 21.68
CA ALA A 352 -32.27 -9.58 22.49
C ALA A 352 -30.94 -9.47 21.71
N ALA A 353 -30.96 -9.87 20.44
CA ALA A 353 -29.82 -9.77 19.55
C ALA A 353 -29.46 -8.31 19.25
N ALA A 354 -30.45 -7.45 19.01
CA ALA A 354 -30.22 -6.02 18.79
C ALA A 354 -29.64 -5.34 20.04
N HIS A 355 -30.19 -5.65 21.23
CA HIS A 355 -29.67 -5.14 22.49
C HIS A 355 -28.22 -5.58 22.75
N ASP A 356 -27.92 -6.86 22.53
CA ASP A 356 -26.54 -7.37 22.63
C ASP A 356 -25.59 -6.67 21.65
N LEU A 357 -26.03 -6.43 20.41
CA LEU A 357 -25.25 -5.72 19.41
C LEU A 357 -24.94 -4.27 19.83
N MET A 358 -25.90 -3.56 20.43
CA MET A 358 -25.71 -2.21 20.99
C MET A 358 -24.70 -2.20 22.15
N LEU A 359 -24.71 -3.24 23.01
CA LEU A 359 -23.73 -3.38 24.09
C LEU A 359 -22.32 -3.65 23.54
N TRP A 360 -22.22 -4.47 22.49
CA TRP A 360 -20.94 -4.72 21.82
C TRP A 360 -20.40 -3.45 21.18
N ASP A 361 -21.22 -2.65 20.49
CA ASP A 361 -20.81 -1.33 19.99
C ASP A 361 -20.32 -0.44 21.12
N GLY A 362 -21.10 -0.31 22.20
CA GLY A 362 -20.77 0.59 23.32
C GLY A 362 -19.40 0.32 23.97
N VAL A 363 -18.97 -0.95 24.03
CA VAL A 363 -17.72 -1.33 24.71
C VAL A 363 -16.60 -1.71 23.72
N SER A 364 -16.92 -2.07 22.46
CA SER A 364 -15.93 -2.31 21.39
C SER A 364 -15.75 -1.11 20.45
N TYR A 365 -16.43 0.00 20.70
CA TYR A 365 -16.43 1.22 19.88
C TYR A 365 -17.02 1.07 18.47
N ALA A 366 -17.46 -0.11 18.05
CA ALA A 366 -18.07 -0.33 16.74
C ALA A 366 -18.95 -1.58 16.74
N ILE A 367 -20.02 -1.54 15.93
CA ILE A 367 -20.84 -2.71 15.60
C ILE A 367 -20.01 -3.84 14.98
N THR A 368 -18.95 -3.50 14.24
CA THR A 368 -18.00 -4.46 13.67
C THR A 368 -16.84 -4.71 14.63
N ASN A 369 -16.79 -5.91 15.20
CA ASN A 369 -15.73 -6.30 16.13
C ASN A 369 -15.56 -7.83 16.20
N ASN A 370 -14.57 -8.29 16.97
CA ASN A 370 -14.23 -9.70 17.14
C ASN A 370 -15.40 -10.59 17.62
N GLU A 371 -16.38 -10.02 18.30
CA GLU A 371 -17.53 -10.75 18.86
C GLU A 371 -18.74 -10.75 17.94
N THR A 372 -18.86 -9.78 17.05
CA THR A 372 -20.04 -9.61 16.20
C THR A 372 -19.85 -10.12 14.77
N LEU A 373 -18.60 -10.13 14.28
CA LEU A 373 -18.28 -10.53 12.91
C LEU A 373 -18.20 -12.06 12.72
N ASP A 374 -18.75 -12.51 11.61
CA ASP A 374 -18.55 -13.82 11.01
C ASP A 374 -17.39 -13.75 10.00
N TYR A 375 -16.17 -13.94 10.51
CA TYR A 375 -14.96 -13.88 9.69
C TYR A 375 -14.95 -14.95 8.58
N GLU A 376 -15.36 -16.18 8.87
CA GLU A 376 -15.43 -17.26 7.87
C GLU A 376 -16.39 -16.89 6.75
N GLY A 377 -17.56 -16.37 7.11
CA GLY A 377 -18.54 -15.86 6.17
C GLY A 377 -18.05 -14.66 5.36
N MET A 378 -17.29 -13.74 5.97
CA MET A 378 -16.70 -12.59 5.26
C MET A 378 -15.75 -13.05 4.14
N PHE A 379 -14.94 -14.07 4.38
CA PHE A 379 -13.96 -14.52 3.39
C PHE A 379 -14.47 -15.63 2.46
N THR A 380 -15.79 -15.81 2.38
CA THR A 380 -16.41 -16.57 1.30
C THR A 380 -16.14 -15.93 -0.06
N ASP A 381 -16.14 -16.74 -1.12
CA ASP A 381 -15.58 -16.40 -2.42
C ASP A 381 -16.18 -15.09 -2.98
N GLY A 382 -15.35 -14.05 -3.09
CA GLY A 382 -15.74 -12.74 -3.64
C GLY A 382 -16.59 -11.84 -2.73
N PHE A 383 -17.00 -12.28 -1.53
CA PHE A 383 -17.99 -11.56 -0.72
C PHE A 383 -17.56 -10.12 -0.40
N ILE A 384 -16.39 -9.91 0.22
CA ILE A 384 -15.90 -8.57 0.60
C ILE A 384 -15.65 -7.60 -0.57
N PHE A 385 -15.67 -8.08 -1.81
CA PHE A 385 -15.52 -7.24 -3.01
C PHE A 385 -16.87 -6.89 -3.66
N SER A 386 -17.98 -7.33 -3.05
CA SER A 386 -19.32 -7.15 -3.59
C SER A 386 -20.16 -6.19 -2.75
N GLU A 387 -21.20 -5.62 -3.36
CA GLU A 387 -22.20 -4.79 -2.66
C GLU A 387 -22.93 -5.57 -1.55
N GLN A 388 -23.00 -6.91 -1.63
CA GLN A 388 -23.63 -7.72 -0.59
C GLN A 388 -22.89 -7.68 0.75
N ALA A 389 -21.60 -7.31 0.74
CA ALA A 389 -20.82 -7.15 1.96
C ALA A 389 -20.96 -5.76 2.58
N VAL A 390 -21.57 -4.81 1.88
CA VAL A 390 -21.79 -3.45 2.38
C VAL A 390 -23.07 -3.45 3.21
N ILE A 391 -22.93 -3.22 4.50
CA ILE A 391 -24.06 -2.99 5.40
C ILE A 391 -24.18 -1.48 5.58
N THR A 392 -25.34 -0.93 5.26
CA THR A 392 -25.66 0.49 5.44
C THR A 392 -26.97 0.61 6.19
N PHE A 393 -27.02 1.51 7.16
CA PHE A 393 -28.25 1.83 7.90
C PHE A 393 -28.40 3.35 8.07
N LYS A 394 -29.63 3.82 8.24
CA LYS A 394 -29.92 5.25 8.42
C LYS A 394 -29.23 5.82 9.65
N TYR A 395 -28.61 6.99 9.51
CA TYR A 395 -27.99 7.68 10.62
C TYR A 395 -29.02 8.59 11.32
N MET A 396 -29.33 8.31 12.58
CA MET A 396 -30.20 9.18 13.39
C MET A 396 -29.44 10.44 13.83
N ILE A 397 -29.94 11.61 13.44
CA ILE A 397 -29.46 12.90 13.94
C ILE A 397 -29.89 13.06 15.40
N GLY A 398 -28.95 12.89 16.32
CA GLY A 398 -29.20 12.98 17.76
C GLY A 398 -27.90 12.92 18.55
N SER A 399 -28.03 13.03 19.88
CA SER A 399 -26.88 12.89 20.78
C SER A 399 -26.39 11.44 20.82
N ARG A 400 -25.25 11.22 21.47
CA ARG A 400 -24.66 9.87 21.57
C ARG A 400 -25.58 8.85 22.22
N SER A 401 -26.34 9.23 23.24
CA SER A 401 -27.30 8.33 23.93
C SER A 401 -28.59 8.11 23.13
N MET A 402 -28.84 8.94 22.12
CA MET A 402 -30.05 8.85 21.30
C MET A 402 -29.91 7.89 20.12
N ARG A 403 -28.69 7.39 19.87
CA ARG A 403 -28.39 6.48 18.78
C ARG A 403 -28.27 5.04 19.30
N PRO A 404 -28.74 4.02 18.55
CA PRO A 404 -28.52 2.62 18.90
C PRO A 404 -27.02 2.26 18.91
N PHE A 405 -26.29 2.77 17.91
CA PHE A 405 -24.87 2.56 17.71
C PHE A 405 -24.19 3.91 17.89
N ALA A 406 -23.59 4.09 19.05
CA ALA A 406 -23.22 5.38 19.61
C ALA A 406 -21.98 5.98 18.93
N LEU A 407 -21.11 5.14 18.36
CA LEU A 407 -19.82 5.54 17.81
C LEU A 407 -19.67 5.25 16.32
N ASP A 408 -20.47 4.34 15.76
CA ASP A 408 -20.53 4.11 14.32
C ASP A 408 -20.92 5.40 13.56
N CYS A 409 -20.03 5.80 12.66
CA CYS A 409 -20.09 7.04 11.90
C CYS A 409 -20.31 8.28 12.77
N TYR A 410 -19.74 8.30 13.98
CA TYR A 410 -19.72 9.48 14.83
C TYR A 410 -19.19 10.74 14.11
N SER A 411 -18.30 10.55 13.14
CA SER A 411 -17.75 11.61 12.29
C SER A 411 -18.74 12.25 11.32
N ALA A 412 -19.96 11.70 11.16
CA ALA A 412 -20.95 12.27 10.25
C ALA A 412 -21.36 13.70 10.67
N PHE A 413 -21.51 13.96 11.96
CA PHE A 413 -21.90 15.28 12.49
C PHE A 413 -21.22 15.55 13.84
N ASN A 414 -21.15 16.83 14.22
CA ASN A 414 -20.62 17.20 15.54
C ASN A 414 -21.46 16.56 16.66
N ALA A 415 -20.86 16.45 17.85
CA ALA A 415 -21.62 16.18 19.07
C ALA A 415 -22.78 17.18 19.18
N MET A 416 -23.99 16.65 19.39
CA MET A 416 -25.21 17.43 19.57
C MET A 416 -25.75 17.09 20.95
N ASP A 417 -25.28 17.79 21.98
CA ASP A 417 -25.66 17.52 23.37
C ASP A 417 -27.03 18.12 23.71
N PHE A 418 -27.50 19.06 22.88
CA PHE A 418 -28.77 19.76 23.08
C PHE A 418 -29.68 19.69 21.85
N SER A 419 -31.00 19.68 22.09
CA SER A 419 -32.01 19.59 21.02
C SER A 419 -31.94 20.74 20.02
N TYR A 420 -31.57 21.96 20.44
CA TYR A 420 -31.49 23.12 19.53
C TYR A 420 -30.44 22.92 18.42
N GLU A 421 -29.36 22.19 18.68
CA GLU A 421 -28.30 21.91 17.69
C GLU A 421 -28.83 20.96 16.62
N MET A 422 -29.56 19.93 17.04
CA MET A 422 -30.24 18.98 16.16
C MET A 422 -31.31 19.68 15.31
N VAL A 423 -32.10 20.56 15.93
CA VAL A 423 -33.13 21.36 15.23
C VAL A 423 -32.51 22.26 14.18
N ASN A 424 -31.41 22.96 14.50
CA ASN A 424 -30.73 23.83 13.54
C ASN A 424 -30.14 23.04 12.38
N LEU A 425 -29.53 21.88 12.65
CA LEU A 425 -29.01 20.99 11.61
C LEU A 425 -30.12 20.49 10.68
N LEU A 426 -31.25 20.05 11.22
CA LEU A 426 -32.39 19.55 10.43
C LEU A 426 -33.08 20.66 9.62
N LYS A 427 -33.07 21.90 10.11
CA LYS A 427 -33.59 23.07 9.36
C LYS A 427 -32.71 23.43 8.16
N ASP A 428 -31.41 23.19 8.24
CA ASP A 428 -30.51 23.36 7.10
C ASP A 428 -30.65 22.17 6.15
N LYS A 429 -31.51 22.35 5.15
CA LYS A 429 -31.79 21.31 4.14
C LYS A 429 -30.59 20.96 3.27
N THR A 430 -29.53 21.77 3.28
CA THR A 430 -28.30 21.54 2.51
C THR A 430 -27.18 20.94 3.35
N ALA A 431 -27.40 20.74 4.65
CA ALA A 431 -26.41 20.18 5.55
C ALA A 431 -26.02 18.74 5.14
N LYS A 432 -24.80 18.59 4.67
CA LYS A 432 -24.16 17.30 4.40
C LYS A 432 -23.44 16.76 5.64
N PRO A 433 -23.20 15.44 5.74
CA PRO A 433 -22.28 14.91 6.74
C PRO A 433 -20.89 15.55 6.57
N LYS A 434 -20.14 15.68 7.67
CA LYS A 434 -18.84 16.36 7.71
C LYS A 434 -17.83 15.67 6.81
N SER A 435 -17.87 14.35 6.70
CA SER A 435 -17.15 13.57 5.70
C SER A 435 -18.07 12.47 5.19
N TYR A 436 -17.84 12.01 3.96
CA TYR A 436 -18.62 10.93 3.38
C TYR A 436 -17.93 10.30 2.17
N LEU A 437 -18.32 9.07 1.85
CA LEU A 437 -17.81 8.35 0.69
C LEU A 437 -18.05 9.10 -0.62
N ILE A 438 -16.99 9.26 -1.42
CA ILE A 438 -17.06 9.57 -2.84
C ILE A 438 -16.70 8.29 -3.61
N GLU A 439 -17.66 7.79 -4.38
CA GLU A 439 -17.49 6.62 -5.24
C GLU A 439 -16.46 6.88 -6.35
N LEU A 440 -16.05 5.82 -7.03
CA LEU A 440 -15.04 5.88 -8.08
C LEU A 440 -15.47 6.80 -9.23
N THR A 441 -14.66 7.80 -9.55
CA THR A 441 -14.95 8.80 -10.58
C THR A 441 -13.69 9.36 -11.23
N ASN A 442 -13.84 9.98 -12.39
CA ASN A 442 -12.81 10.77 -13.07
C ASN A 442 -13.14 12.28 -13.05
N ASP A 443 -14.17 12.69 -12.31
CA ASP A 443 -14.55 14.09 -12.17
C ASP A 443 -13.60 14.82 -11.21
N ILE A 444 -12.90 15.84 -11.71
CA ILE A 444 -11.98 16.65 -10.91
C ILE A 444 -12.68 17.52 -9.86
N ASN A 445 -13.98 17.80 -10.02
CA ASN A 445 -14.74 18.64 -9.09
C ASN A 445 -14.90 17.99 -7.71
N ILE A 446 -14.58 16.70 -7.56
CA ILE A 446 -14.52 16.04 -6.24
C ILE A 446 -13.49 16.69 -5.31
N ILE A 447 -12.50 17.40 -5.84
CA ILE A 447 -11.48 18.11 -5.05
C ILE A 447 -12.15 19.15 -4.15
N ASP A 448 -13.10 19.91 -4.69
CA ASP A 448 -13.84 20.91 -3.93
C ASP A 448 -14.69 20.24 -2.86
N GLU A 449 -15.31 19.12 -3.22
CA GLU A 449 -16.11 18.33 -2.29
C GLU A 449 -15.29 17.79 -1.12
N PHE A 450 -14.13 17.20 -1.41
CA PHE A 450 -13.17 16.70 -0.42
C PHE A 450 -12.62 17.82 0.47
N ASN A 451 -12.23 18.96 -0.10
CA ASN A 451 -11.69 20.08 0.66
C ASN A 451 -12.72 20.70 1.62
N ASN A 452 -14.01 20.58 1.29
CA ASN A 452 -15.11 21.03 2.14
C ASN A 452 -15.49 20.04 3.25
N MET A 453 -14.99 18.81 3.21
CA MET A 453 -15.17 17.86 4.31
C MET A 453 -14.49 18.39 5.59
N LYS A 454 -14.88 17.89 6.76
CA LYS A 454 -14.43 18.34 8.08
C LYS A 454 -14.25 17.14 9.01
N ILE A 455 -13.35 17.28 9.97
CA ILE A 455 -13.21 16.32 11.07
C ILE A 455 -14.19 16.71 12.18
N VAL A 456 -14.69 15.69 12.87
CA VAL A 456 -15.44 15.84 14.11
C VAL A 456 -14.52 15.51 15.28
N ASP A 457 -14.44 16.42 16.23
CA ASP A 457 -13.62 16.26 17.42
C ASP A 457 -14.04 15.05 18.27
N GLY A 458 -13.06 14.35 18.83
CA GLY A 458 -13.27 13.13 19.61
C GLY A 458 -13.72 11.90 18.79
N SER A 459 -13.73 11.96 17.45
CA SER A 459 -14.02 10.78 16.62
C SER A 459 -12.92 9.72 16.77
N PRO A 460 -13.24 8.47 17.17
CA PRO A 460 -12.24 7.41 17.28
C PRO A 460 -11.75 6.93 15.91
N THR A 461 -10.64 6.20 15.92
CA THR A 461 -9.93 5.73 14.71
C THR A 461 -10.13 4.22 14.51
N HIS A 462 -10.56 3.83 13.32
CA HIS A 462 -10.63 2.44 12.88
C HIS A 462 -10.25 2.34 11.39
N VAL A 463 -8.95 2.32 11.13
CA VAL A 463 -8.34 2.27 9.80
C VAL A 463 -8.85 1.12 8.96
N THR A 464 -8.97 -0.07 9.56
CA THR A 464 -9.42 -1.26 8.83
C THR A 464 -10.87 -1.15 8.36
N SER A 465 -11.71 -0.34 9.02
CA SER A 465 -13.08 -0.09 8.54
C SER A 465 -13.07 0.67 7.19
N GLY A 466 -12.20 1.65 7.05
CA GLY A 466 -11.97 2.37 5.78
C GLY A 466 -11.38 1.45 4.71
N LEU A 467 -10.38 0.65 5.06
CA LEU A 467 -9.79 -0.34 4.14
C LEU A 467 -10.85 -1.31 3.62
N LEU A 468 -11.63 -1.93 4.51
CA LEU A 468 -12.67 -2.87 4.12
C LEU A 468 -13.76 -2.20 3.27
N ARG A 469 -14.18 -0.97 3.61
CA ARG A 469 -15.19 -0.24 2.84
C ARG A 469 -14.71 0.15 1.43
N SER A 470 -13.39 0.29 1.24
CA SER A 470 -12.81 0.56 -0.07
C SER A 470 -12.90 -0.61 -1.05
N LEU A 471 -13.03 -1.86 -0.56
CA LEU A 471 -12.92 -3.05 -1.40
C LEU A 471 -14.06 -3.17 -2.43
N PRO A 472 -15.35 -3.03 -2.06
CA PRO A 472 -16.42 -3.03 -3.05
C PRO A 472 -16.35 -1.83 -4.01
N VAL A 473 -15.82 -0.68 -3.56
CA VAL A 473 -15.70 0.54 -4.37
C VAL A 473 -14.65 0.34 -5.47
N ILE A 474 -13.44 -0.05 -5.09
CA ILE A 474 -12.33 -0.21 -6.04
C ILE A 474 -12.54 -1.43 -6.95
N ALA A 475 -13.25 -2.47 -6.49
CA ALA A 475 -13.58 -3.63 -7.30
C ALA A 475 -14.45 -3.26 -8.52
N LYS A 476 -15.31 -2.24 -8.45
CA LYS A 476 -16.12 -1.75 -9.59
C LYS A 476 -15.28 -1.19 -10.74
N GLY A 477 -14.07 -0.72 -10.45
CA GLY A 477 -13.23 -0.07 -11.45
C GLY A 477 -12.79 -1.02 -12.56
N THR A 478 -12.54 -0.47 -13.74
CA THR A 478 -12.25 -1.24 -14.96
C THR A 478 -10.81 -1.12 -15.42
N ASN A 479 -9.92 -0.55 -14.60
CA ASN A 479 -8.54 -0.35 -15.00
C ASN A 479 -7.66 -1.59 -14.72
N PRO A 480 -6.58 -1.78 -15.51
CA PRO A 480 -5.65 -2.90 -15.35
C PRO A 480 -4.86 -2.82 -14.05
N ARG A 481 -4.82 -1.67 -13.38
CA ARG A 481 -4.20 -1.51 -12.08
C ARG A 481 -5.19 -0.98 -11.05
N LYS A 482 -5.14 -1.53 -9.84
CA LYS A 482 -5.87 -1.05 -8.66
C LYS A 482 -4.87 -0.70 -7.55
N ALA A 483 -4.97 0.51 -7.01
CA ALA A 483 -4.11 0.97 -5.93
C ALA A 483 -4.96 1.48 -4.76
N ILE A 484 -4.89 0.77 -3.64
CA ILE A 484 -5.47 1.25 -2.37
C ILE A 484 -4.38 2.01 -1.63
N ILE A 485 -4.62 3.28 -1.33
CA ILE A 485 -3.68 4.14 -0.62
C ILE A 485 -4.33 4.57 0.69
N VAL A 486 -3.80 4.06 1.80
CA VAL A 486 -4.24 4.42 3.15
C VAL A 486 -3.31 5.51 3.68
N ILE A 487 -3.87 6.65 4.10
CA ILE A 487 -3.11 7.74 4.71
C ILE A 487 -3.72 8.06 6.08
N SER A 488 -2.93 7.84 7.13
CA SER A 488 -3.38 7.90 8.52
C SER A 488 -2.19 8.10 9.47
N ASP A 489 -2.44 8.45 10.72
CA ASP A 489 -1.44 8.27 11.78
C ASP A 489 -1.31 6.80 12.22
N GLY A 490 -2.26 5.94 11.82
CA GLY A 490 -2.28 4.50 12.00
C GLY A 490 -2.64 4.03 13.39
N ILE A 491 -3.12 4.91 14.26
CA ILE A 491 -3.38 4.61 15.67
C ILE A 491 -4.86 4.24 15.85
N ASP A 492 -5.18 2.97 15.65
CA ASP A 492 -6.52 2.44 15.90
C ASP A 492 -6.92 2.58 17.38
N SER A 493 -8.17 2.95 17.63
CA SER A 493 -8.74 3.03 18.96
C SER A 493 -8.94 1.64 19.60
N GLY A 494 -9.07 1.62 20.93
CA GLY A 494 -9.26 0.40 21.71
C GLY A 494 -7.94 -0.17 22.25
N SER A 495 -7.89 -1.48 22.46
CA SER A 495 -6.78 -2.20 23.07
C SER A 495 -6.47 -3.48 22.30
N SER A 496 -5.40 -4.19 22.67
CA SER A 496 -5.04 -5.51 22.10
C SER A 496 -6.08 -6.61 22.33
N THR A 497 -7.01 -6.42 23.26
CA THR A 497 -8.04 -7.43 23.57
C THR A 497 -9.42 -7.07 23.01
N ARG A 498 -9.66 -5.78 22.74
CA ARG A 498 -10.99 -5.28 22.37
C ARG A 498 -10.93 -3.97 21.59
N GLY A 499 -11.85 -3.83 20.64
CA GLY A 499 -12.05 -2.62 19.85
C GLY A 499 -11.38 -2.67 18.46
N PRO A 500 -11.33 -1.54 17.74
CA PRO A 500 -10.74 -1.44 16.41
C PRO A 500 -9.35 -2.08 16.31
N TYR A 501 -8.45 -1.77 17.23
CA TYR A 501 -7.09 -2.33 17.23
C TYR A 501 -7.08 -3.86 17.26
N ALA A 502 -7.81 -4.49 18.20
CA ALA A 502 -7.88 -5.94 18.30
C ALA A 502 -8.53 -6.61 17.08
N MET A 503 -9.48 -5.93 16.42
CA MET A 503 -10.08 -6.43 15.19
C MET A 503 -9.09 -6.34 14.02
N THR A 504 -8.42 -5.19 13.83
CA THR A 504 -7.36 -5.00 12.83
C THR A 504 -6.27 -6.06 12.98
N GLU A 505 -5.78 -6.28 14.20
CA GLU A 505 -4.74 -7.27 14.47
C GLU A 505 -5.17 -8.68 14.06
N ARG A 506 -6.41 -9.07 14.39
CA ARG A 506 -6.94 -10.39 14.02
C ARG A 506 -7.11 -10.55 12.52
N LEU A 507 -7.65 -9.54 11.84
CA LEU A 507 -7.82 -9.55 10.38
C LEU A 507 -6.48 -9.70 9.65
N PHE A 508 -5.44 -9.02 10.14
CA PHE A 508 -4.13 -9.04 9.50
C PHE A 508 -3.38 -10.34 9.80
N LYS A 509 -3.28 -10.72 11.09
CA LYS A 509 -2.44 -11.86 11.51
C LYS A 509 -3.10 -13.22 11.35
N THR A 510 -4.42 -13.31 11.53
CA THR A 510 -5.13 -14.61 11.54
C THR A 510 -5.78 -14.92 10.20
N TYR A 511 -6.30 -13.90 9.50
CA TYR A 511 -7.05 -14.10 8.26
C TYR A 511 -6.31 -13.66 7.00
N ASP A 512 -5.08 -13.16 7.13
CA ASP A 512 -4.26 -12.68 6.01
C ASP A 512 -5.01 -11.67 5.12
N LEU A 513 -5.77 -10.75 5.72
CA LEU A 513 -6.68 -9.84 5.02
C LEU A 513 -6.02 -9.20 3.78
N CYS A 514 -4.85 -8.60 3.94
CA CYS A 514 -4.20 -7.86 2.86
C CYS A 514 -3.71 -8.74 1.70
N LYS A 515 -3.34 -10.00 1.99
CA LYS A 515 -3.05 -10.97 0.94
C LYS A 515 -4.33 -11.28 0.15
N ARG A 516 -5.43 -11.56 0.86
CA ARG A 516 -6.74 -11.83 0.25
C ARG A 516 -7.26 -10.64 -0.56
N VAL A 517 -7.02 -9.41 -0.10
CA VAL A 517 -7.35 -8.18 -0.84
C VAL A 517 -6.59 -8.13 -2.17
N LYS A 518 -5.26 -8.28 -2.15
CA LYS A 518 -4.44 -8.24 -3.37
C LYS A 518 -4.84 -9.33 -4.37
N GLU A 519 -5.00 -10.57 -3.90
CA GLU A 519 -5.40 -11.70 -4.75
C GLU A 519 -6.85 -11.57 -5.25
N GLY A 520 -7.74 -11.09 -4.38
CA GLY A 520 -9.16 -10.94 -4.71
C GLY A 520 -9.43 -9.83 -5.72
N LEU A 521 -8.71 -8.71 -5.67
CA LEU A 521 -8.84 -7.64 -6.68
C LEU A 521 -8.36 -8.05 -8.08
N LEU A 522 -7.53 -9.09 -8.19
CA LEU A 522 -7.15 -9.69 -9.47
C LEU A 522 -8.21 -10.68 -10.00
N ARG A 523 -9.20 -11.04 -9.18
CA ARG A 523 -10.22 -12.05 -9.50
C ARG A 523 -11.64 -11.49 -9.53
N TYR A 524 -11.90 -10.43 -8.78
CA TYR A 524 -13.24 -9.88 -8.54
C TYR A 524 -13.39 -8.43 -9.06
N PRO A 525 -14.54 -8.12 -9.66
CA PRO A 525 -15.59 -9.04 -10.08
C PRO A 525 -15.08 -10.03 -11.14
N GLU A 526 -15.80 -11.14 -11.35
CA GLU A 526 -15.40 -12.13 -12.35
C GLU A 526 -15.26 -11.46 -13.74
N GLY A 527 -14.16 -11.76 -14.44
CA GLY A 527 -13.82 -11.11 -15.70
C GLY A 527 -13.18 -9.73 -15.56
N THR A 528 -12.75 -9.33 -14.35
CA THR A 528 -12.02 -8.08 -14.14
C THR A 528 -10.78 -7.98 -15.04
N PRO A 529 -10.51 -6.81 -15.65
CA PRO A 529 -9.30 -6.58 -16.47
C PRO A 529 -8.04 -6.33 -15.63
N THR A 530 -8.14 -6.38 -14.30
CA THR A 530 -7.05 -6.05 -13.38
C THR A 530 -5.91 -7.06 -13.44
N GLN A 531 -4.71 -6.54 -13.68
CA GLN A 531 -3.45 -7.27 -13.80
C GLN A 531 -2.53 -7.01 -12.59
N ALA A 532 -2.72 -5.89 -11.89
CA ALA A 532 -1.95 -5.52 -10.71
C ALA A 532 -2.84 -4.89 -9.64
N ALA A 533 -2.67 -5.33 -8.39
CA ALA A 533 -3.38 -4.79 -7.24
C ALA A 533 -2.42 -4.60 -6.07
N ASP A 534 -2.28 -3.36 -5.60
CA ASP A 534 -1.33 -2.99 -4.56
C ASP A 534 -2.05 -2.25 -3.41
N ILE A 535 -1.57 -2.46 -2.19
CA ILE A 535 -1.98 -1.72 -1.00
C ILE A 535 -0.77 -0.95 -0.51
N PHE A 536 -0.96 0.35 -0.30
CA PHE A 536 0.04 1.27 0.22
C PHE A 536 -0.46 1.87 1.53
N PHE A 537 0.45 2.05 2.47
CA PHE A 537 0.17 2.76 3.72
C PHE A 537 1.17 3.89 3.90
N ILE A 538 0.68 5.09 4.16
CA ILE A 538 1.50 6.28 4.42
C ILE A 538 1.21 6.76 5.85
N PHE A 539 2.18 6.52 6.74
CA PHE A 539 2.15 7.03 8.11
C PHE A 539 2.52 8.50 8.13
N THR A 540 1.63 9.32 8.70
CA THR A 540 1.80 10.78 8.79
C THR A 540 2.49 11.23 10.08
N VAL A 541 2.78 10.30 11.00
CA VAL A 541 3.38 10.56 12.32
C VAL A 541 4.53 9.60 12.57
N ASN A 542 5.57 10.08 13.24
CA ASN A 542 6.68 9.26 13.73
C ASN A 542 6.77 9.36 15.26
N ASN A 543 6.08 8.49 15.98
CA ASN A 543 6.17 8.42 17.44
C ASN A 543 6.19 6.96 17.94
N SER A 544 6.40 6.77 19.24
CA SER A 544 6.48 5.43 19.86
C SER A 544 5.19 4.62 19.73
N GLU A 545 4.02 5.27 19.71
CA GLU A 545 2.72 4.61 19.52
C GLU A 545 2.56 4.09 18.08
N THR A 546 3.16 4.80 17.12
CA THR A 546 3.12 4.43 15.70
C THR A 546 3.98 3.20 15.41
N ALA A 547 4.99 2.90 16.23
CA ALA A 547 5.91 1.78 15.99
C ALA A 547 5.19 0.43 15.87
N HIS A 548 4.22 0.16 16.76
CA HIS A 548 3.45 -1.09 16.71
C HIS A 548 2.52 -1.17 15.50
N ALA A 549 1.88 -0.06 15.13
CA ALA A 549 1.04 0.00 13.94
C ALA A 549 1.90 -0.18 12.67
N LEU A 550 3.06 0.46 12.61
CA LEU A 550 4.00 0.35 11.51
C LEU A 550 4.49 -1.09 11.34
N ASP A 551 4.87 -1.76 12.43
CA ASP A 551 5.25 -3.18 12.40
C ASP A 551 4.10 -4.08 11.95
N LEU A 552 2.86 -3.80 12.41
CA LEU A 552 1.69 -4.56 12.00
C LEU A 552 1.45 -4.45 10.49
N TRP A 553 1.45 -3.23 9.96
CA TRP A 553 1.25 -2.97 8.53
C TRP A 553 2.39 -3.51 7.66
N ARG A 554 3.64 -3.33 8.10
CA ARG A 554 4.82 -3.79 7.36
C ARG A 554 4.91 -5.31 7.33
N ASN A 555 4.73 -5.98 8.48
CA ASN A 555 4.95 -7.42 8.57
C ASN A 555 3.76 -8.27 8.10
N TYR A 556 2.53 -7.75 8.18
CA TYR A 556 1.32 -8.54 7.92
C TYR A 556 0.42 -7.97 6.81
N CYS A 557 0.75 -6.82 6.22
CA CYS A 557 -0.11 -6.20 5.20
C CYS A 557 0.62 -5.74 3.94
N ALA A 558 1.17 -4.52 3.95
CA ALA A 558 1.67 -3.84 2.77
C ALA A 558 3.17 -4.04 2.52
N GLY A 559 3.95 -4.57 3.48
CA GLY A 559 5.36 -4.86 3.26
C GLY A 559 6.18 -3.59 2.97
N ASP A 560 6.94 -3.62 1.89
CA ASP A 560 7.75 -2.50 1.41
C ASP A 560 6.91 -1.29 0.96
N ASN A 561 5.60 -1.48 0.75
CA ASN A 561 4.65 -0.41 0.43
C ASN A 561 4.17 0.37 1.67
N VAL A 562 4.87 0.24 2.80
CA VAL A 562 4.64 1.01 4.02
C VAL A 562 5.67 2.13 4.13
N PHE A 563 5.19 3.36 4.02
CA PHE A 563 6.00 4.57 4.04
C PHE A 563 5.76 5.37 5.31
N LEU A 564 6.83 6.00 5.80
CA LEU A 564 6.77 7.03 6.83
C LEU A 564 7.05 8.37 6.16
N ALA A 565 6.04 9.24 6.10
CA ALA A 565 6.13 10.52 5.44
C ALA A 565 5.30 11.56 6.22
N THR A 566 5.97 12.49 6.89
CA THR A 566 5.32 13.36 7.89
C THR A 566 5.15 14.82 7.44
N ASN A 567 5.76 15.21 6.31
CA ASN A 567 5.69 16.54 5.72
C ASN A 567 5.18 16.47 4.27
N TYR A 568 4.89 17.64 3.68
CA TYR A 568 4.31 17.74 2.35
C TYR A 568 5.16 17.03 1.29
N GLN A 569 6.46 17.32 1.26
CA GLN A 569 7.35 16.85 0.20
C GLN A 569 7.49 15.33 0.22
N ASP A 570 7.60 14.73 1.41
CA ASP A 570 7.73 13.28 1.53
C ASP A 570 6.44 12.56 1.09
N ILE A 571 5.27 13.06 1.49
CA ILE A 571 3.99 12.43 1.14
C ILE A 571 3.74 12.54 -0.36
N ILE A 572 3.94 13.72 -0.97
CA ILE A 572 3.72 13.89 -2.41
C ILE A 572 4.73 13.09 -3.24
N ASN A 573 5.99 12.96 -2.78
CA ASN A 573 6.99 12.12 -3.44
C ASN A 573 6.57 10.64 -3.44
N VAL A 574 6.05 10.13 -2.31
CA VAL A 574 5.53 8.76 -2.22
C VAL A 574 4.34 8.57 -3.16
N LEU A 575 3.35 9.47 -3.12
CA LEU A 575 2.15 9.37 -3.96
C LEU A 575 2.47 9.44 -5.46
N THR A 576 3.31 10.39 -5.86
CA THR A 576 3.76 10.51 -7.26
C THR A 576 4.59 9.31 -7.69
N GLY A 577 5.38 8.72 -6.79
CA GLY A 577 6.07 7.44 -7.01
C GLY A 577 5.11 6.26 -7.20
N ILE A 578 4.02 6.21 -6.43
CA ILE A 578 2.97 5.19 -6.58
C ILE A 578 2.27 5.30 -7.94
N ALA A 579 2.04 6.52 -8.42
CA ALA A 579 1.43 6.75 -9.74
C ALA A 579 2.40 6.47 -10.91
N LYS A 580 3.69 6.78 -10.73
CA LYS A 580 4.73 6.65 -11.75
C LYS A 580 5.52 5.36 -11.52
N LYS A 581 4.99 4.21 -11.95
CA LYS A 581 5.75 2.96 -11.92
C LYS A 581 6.92 3.07 -12.90
N SER A 582 8.14 3.29 -12.39
CA SER A 582 9.34 3.30 -13.21
C SER A 582 9.68 1.88 -13.65
N SER A 583 9.87 1.66 -14.95
CA SER A 583 10.41 0.41 -15.48
C SER A 583 11.87 0.59 -15.86
N VAL A 584 12.75 -0.30 -15.39
CA VAL A 584 14.14 -0.37 -15.86
C VAL A 584 14.15 -1.18 -17.16
N LYS A 585 14.38 -0.50 -18.30
CA LYS A 585 14.70 -1.18 -19.57
C LYS A 585 16.21 -1.18 -19.79
N PHE A 586 16.76 -2.35 -20.08
CA PHE A 586 18.15 -2.53 -20.51
C PHE A 586 18.29 -2.10 -21.97
N ILE A 587 19.30 -1.28 -22.27
CA ILE A 587 19.75 -1.07 -23.66
C ILE A 587 21.23 -1.41 -23.69
N ASN A 588 21.58 -2.51 -24.36
CA ASN A 588 22.95 -2.73 -24.77
C ASN A 588 23.24 -1.80 -25.94
N LYS A 589 24.33 -1.02 -25.91
CA LYS A 589 24.70 -0.10 -27.00
C LYS A 589 24.94 -0.81 -28.34
N ASN A 590 25.06 -2.14 -28.33
CA ASN A 590 25.21 -2.99 -29.52
C ASN A 590 23.89 -3.56 -30.06
N GLU A 591 22.75 -3.32 -29.41
CA GLU A 591 21.44 -3.62 -29.99
C GLU A 591 20.94 -2.37 -30.74
N PRO A 592 20.66 -2.46 -32.05
CA PRO A 592 20.01 -1.36 -32.76
C PRO A 592 18.61 -1.13 -32.18
N GLU A 593 18.23 0.14 -32.00
CA GLU A 593 16.89 0.57 -31.57
C GLU A 593 15.77 -0.01 -32.44
#